data_AF-R1B8M4-F1
#
_entry.id   AF-R1B8M4-F1
#
_cell.length_a   1.000
_cell.length_b   1.000
_cell.length_c   1.000
_cell.angle_alpha   90.00
_cell.angle_beta   90.00
_cell.angle_gamma   90.00
#
_symmetry.space_group_name_H-M   'P 1'
#
loop_
_entity.id
_entity.type
_entity.pdbx_description
1 polymer ?
#
loop_
_entity_poly.entity_id
_entity_poly.type
_entity_poly.pdbx_seq_one_letter_code
_entity_poly.pdbx_strand_id
1 'polypeptide(L)'
;MFGAAAAVLGFASVRDVVVTYSEALAFAEAHRRRRLELEASGRSAQAVSSVATHHTYTVTVGDSCYSIAQSQCSDGNRWQSVICGQSESTCTNLQVGEQISYSCAGCGGGGVSPSATPRSVSDVKITFYAWDDNCDSGWSRGCGNANTKYSRTGSLAGGTAGGNGTYSDPITLATNPNFITPGTRVYIPFFRKYFVMMDRCSGCIESHEDWVDLWMGGLPLNGVNVNQAASDHCENSLTPENQRIVLNPDDGMAVSTSPFFDCAGPACTASACCTTCLFADNR
;
A
#
# COMPACT_ATOMS: atom_id res chain seq x y z
N MET A 1 -7.28 -36.35 -48.45
CA MET A 1 -7.83 -35.05 -48.01
C MET A 1 -7.71 -35.00 -46.49
N PHE A 2 -6.98 -33.98 -45.98
CA PHE A 2 -6.95 -33.40 -44.62
C PHE A 2 -7.07 -34.37 -43.42
N GLY A 3 -6.11 -34.53 -42.51
CA GLY A 3 -5.32 -33.52 -41.81
C GLY A 3 -5.97 -33.21 -40.46
N ALA A 4 -5.45 -33.76 -39.35
CA ALA A 4 -5.72 -33.26 -38.00
C ALA A 4 -4.58 -33.67 -37.05
N ALA A 5 -3.81 -32.66 -36.62
CA ALA A 5 -2.78 -32.77 -35.60
C ALA A 5 -3.43 -32.86 -34.21
N ALA A 6 -3.06 -33.87 -33.42
CA ALA A 6 -3.36 -33.90 -31.99
C ALA A 6 -2.20 -33.23 -31.26
N ALA A 7 -2.48 -32.07 -30.67
CA ALA A 7 -1.55 -31.31 -29.86
C ALA A 7 -1.17 -32.07 -28.58
N VAL A 8 0.13 -32.18 -28.33
CA VAL A 8 0.69 -32.60 -27.06
C VAL A 8 0.50 -31.46 -26.07
N LEU A 9 -0.40 -31.62 -25.10
CA LEU A 9 -0.44 -30.79 -23.90
C LEU A 9 0.42 -31.47 -22.84
N GLY A 10 1.65 -30.98 -22.71
CA GLY A 10 2.53 -31.31 -21.59
C GLY A 10 1.98 -30.70 -20.31
N PHE A 11 1.65 -31.56 -19.34
CA PHE A 11 1.42 -31.15 -17.96
C PHE A 11 2.75 -30.66 -17.36
N ALA A 12 2.87 -29.36 -17.12
CA ALA A 12 3.92 -28.82 -16.28
C ALA A 12 3.59 -29.18 -14.83
N SER A 13 4.31 -30.17 -14.29
CA SER A 13 4.29 -30.57 -12.89
C SER A 13 4.75 -29.40 -12.02
N VAL A 14 3.86 -28.82 -11.24
CA VAL A 14 4.22 -27.97 -10.09
C VAL A 14 4.98 -28.86 -9.13
N ARG A 15 6.29 -28.66 -9.00
CA ARG A 15 7.08 -29.30 -7.95
C ARG A 15 6.90 -28.50 -6.67
N ASP A 16 6.22 -29.12 -5.71
CA ASP A 16 6.12 -28.64 -4.34
C ASP A 16 7.53 -28.37 -3.76
N VAL A 17 7.74 -27.15 -3.25
CA VAL A 17 8.88 -26.85 -2.39
C VAL A 17 8.47 -27.23 -0.97
N VAL A 18 8.55 -28.53 -0.67
CA VAL A 18 8.55 -29.01 0.72
C VAL A 18 9.99 -28.97 1.20
N VAL A 19 10.39 -27.89 1.87
CA VAL A 19 11.67 -27.87 2.60
C VAL A 19 11.51 -28.82 3.79
N THR A 20 12.23 -29.93 3.76
CA THR A 20 12.20 -30.90 4.85
C THR A 20 12.84 -30.30 6.10
N TYR A 21 12.44 -30.74 7.30
CA TYR A 21 13.03 -30.28 8.57
C TYR A 21 14.56 -30.41 8.59
N SER A 22 15.11 -31.41 7.90
CA SER A 22 16.55 -31.61 7.72
C SER A 22 17.24 -30.51 6.91
N GLU A 23 16.58 -29.96 5.89
CA GLU A 23 17.14 -28.90 5.04
C GLU A 23 17.09 -27.54 5.74
N ALA A 24 16.01 -27.27 6.50
CA ALA A 24 15.92 -26.07 7.33
C ALA A 24 16.97 -26.07 8.47
N LEU A 25 17.22 -27.23 9.08
CA LEU A 25 18.29 -27.40 10.07
C LEU A 25 19.68 -27.20 9.44
N ALA A 26 19.94 -27.77 8.26
CA ALA A 26 21.20 -27.60 7.55
C ALA A 26 21.46 -26.12 7.20
N PHE A 27 20.44 -25.37 6.81
CA PHE A 27 20.55 -23.93 6.53
C PHE A 27 20.84 -23.11 7.80
N ALA A 28 20.13 -23.41 8.90
CA ALA A 28 20.34 -22.75 10.18
C ALA A 28 21.73 -23.04 10.80
N GLU A 29 22.28 -24.22 10.55
CA GLU A 29 23.64 -24.58 10.96
C GLU A 29 24.70 -23.92 10.08
N ALA A 30 24.48 -23.84 8.76
CA ALA A 30 25.37 -23.11 7.84
C ALA A 30 25.45 -21.61 8.19
N HIS A 31 24.32 -20.98 8.54
CA HIS A 31 24.29 -19.59 8.99
C HIS A 31 25.03 -19.38 10.32
N ARG A 32 24.89 -20.32 11.28
CA ARG A 32 25.61 -20.25 12.56
C ARG A 32 27.12 -20.43 12.38
N ARG A 33 27.57 -21.34 11.50
CA ARG A 33 28.99 -21.51 11.19
C ARG A 33 29.59 -20.26 10.55
N ARG A 34 28.89 -19.66 9.58
CA ARG A 34 29.33 -18.42 8.93
C ARG A 34 29.43 -17.24 9.91
N ARG A 35 28.52 -17.17 10.90
CA ARG A 35 28.58 -16.15 11.94
C ARG A 35 29.80 -16.33 12.86
N LEU A 36 30.08 -17.57 13.26
CA LEU A 36 31.24 -17.89 14.09
C LEU A 36 32.56 -17.72 13.33
N GLU A 37 32.62 -18.00 12.03
CA GLU A 37 33.78 -17.73 11.16
C GLU A 37 34.05 -16.22 11.01
N LEU A 38 33.00 -15.41 10.91
CA LEU A 38 33.12 -13.95 10.87
C LEU A 38 33.58 -13.38 12.22
N GLU A 39 33.07 -13.92 13.34
CA GLU A 39 33.49 -13.57 14.70
C GLU A 39 34.94 -14.00 14.97
N ALA A 40 35.37 -15.19 14.51
CA ALA A 40 36.73 -15.69 14.64
C ALA A 40 37.74 -14.99 13.71
N SER A 41 37.29 -14.44 12.58
CA SER A 41 38.13 -13.67 11.65
C SER A 41 38.51 -12.28 12.16
N GLY A 42 38.02 -11.84 13.33
CA GLY A 42 38.37 -10.55 13.93
C GLY A 42 38.02 -9.33 13.07
N ARG A 43 37.16 -9.49 12.05
CA ARG A 43 36.67 -8.40 11.20
C ARG A 43 35.58 -7.63 11.93
N SER A 44 36.02 -6.80 12.89
CA SER A 44 35.23 -5.72 13.45
C SER A 44 34.72 -4.83 12.31
N ALA A 45 33.42 -4.50 12.34
CA ALA A 45 32.81 -3.53 11.43
C ALA A 45 33.41 -2.15 11.67
N GLN A 46 34.58 -1.89 11.08
CA GLN A 46 35.09 -0.54 10.91
C GLN A 46 34.23 0.13 9.84
N ALA A 47 33.48 1.14 10.28
CA ALA A 47 32.78 2.07 9.41
C ALA A 47 33.80 2.71 8.45
N VAL A 48 33.81 2.23 7.21
CA VAL A 48 34.45 2.95 6.11
C VAL A 48 33.55 4.14 5.85
N SER A 49 33.99 5.32 6.27
CA SER A 49 33.39 6.58 5.85
C SER A 49 33.60 6.73 4.34
N SER A 50 32.66 6.21 3.56
CA SER A 50 32.56 6.54 2.14
C SER A 50 32.05 7.98 2.07
N VAL A 51 32.93 8.91 1.69
CA VAL A 51 32.49 10.22 1.22
C VAL A 51 31.54 9.93 0.06
N ALA A 52 30.24 10.21 0.24
CA ALA A 52 29.25 9.99 -0.80
C ALA A 52 29.67 10.82 -2.03
N THR A 53 29.96 10.16 -3.14
CA THR A 53 30.13 10.85 -4.42
C THR A 53 28.74 11.26 -4.89
N HIS A 54 28.52 12.56 -5.02
CA HIS A 54 27.28 13.15 -5.51
C HIS A 54 27.38 13.38 -7.02
N HIS A 55 26.29 13.10 -7.72
CA HIS A 55 26.09 13.35 -9.14
C HIS A 55 24.96 14.37 -9.33
N THR A 56 24.82 14.86 -10.57
CA THR A 56 23.77 15.82 -10.94
C THR A 56 22.96 15.26 -12.11
N TYR A 57 21.65 15.43 -12.05
CA TYR A 57 20.70 15.08 -13.11
C TYR A 57 19.91 16.31 -13.54
N THR A 58 19.70 16.47 -14.85
CA THR A 58 18.87 17.54 -15.40
C THR A 58 17.48 17.00 -15.68
N VAL A 59 16.47 17.55 -15.00
CA VAL A 59 15.07 17.15 -15.11
C VAL A 59 14.57 17.29 -16.55
N THR A 60 13.95 16.24 -17.07
CA THR A 60 13.31 16.20 -18.38
C THR A 60 11.79 16.11 -18.27
N VAL A 61 11.08 16.30 -19.38
CA VAL A 61 9.62 16.26 -19.40
C VAL A 61 9.13 14.88 -18.94
N GLY A 62 8.28 14.86 -17.90
CA GLY A 62 7.69 13.63 -17.36
C GLY A 62 8.50 12.96 -16.25
N ASP A 63 9.63 13.57 -15.84
CA ASP A 63 10.40 13.05 -14.72
C ASP A 63 9.69 13.20 -13.39
N SER A 64 9.88 12.19 -12.54
CA SER A 64 9.54 12.16 -11.12
C SER A 64 10.77 11.74 -10.34
N CYS A 65 10.85 12.06 -9.05
CA CYS A 65 11.96 11.56 -8.23
C CYS A 65 12.08 10.03 -8.27
N TYR A 66 10.96 9.31 -8.40
CA TYR A 66 10.95 7.87 -8.62
C TYR A 66 11.60 7.48 -9.95
N SER A 67 11.18 8.07 -11.08
CA SER A 67 11.74 7.71 -12.40
C SER A 67 13.23 8.06 -12.49
N ILE A 68 13.64 9.15 -11.85
CA ILE A 68 15.04 9.55 -11.77
C ILE A 68 15.81 8.55 -10.91
N ALA A 69 15.34 8.19 -9.71
CA ALA A 69 16.01 7.19 -8.88
C ALA A 69 16.03 5.79 -9.52
N GLN A 70 14.97 5.41 -10.23
CA GLN A 70 14.92 4.16 -10.98
C GLN A 70 15.92 4.16 -12.14
N SER A 71 16.05 5.28 -12.85
CA SER A 71 16.98 5.45 -13.97
C SER A 71 18.43 5.52 -13.51
N GLN A 72 18.71 6.34 -12.50
CA GLN A 72 20.07 6.64 -12.06
C GLN A 72 20.61 5.60 -11.07
N CYS A 73 19.74 5.02 -10.24
CA CYS A 73 20.13 4.14 -9.14
C CYS A 73 19.50 2.75 -9.20
N SER A 74 18.76 2.43 -10.27
CA SER A 74 18.08 1.14 -10.47
C SER A 74 17.06 0.76 -9.38
N ASP A 75 16.69 1.72 -8.53
CA ASP A 75 15.78 1.52 -7.40
C ASP A 75 14.94 2.79 -7.17
N GLY A 76 13.81 2.86 -7.84
CA GLY A 76 12.90 4.00 -7.75
C GLY A 76 12.31 4.16 -6.35
N ASN A 77 12.14 3.07 -5.59
CA ASN A 77 11.57 3.13 -4.23
C ASN A 77 12.49 3.85 -3.25
N ARG A 78 13.78 3.92 -3.55
CA ARG A 78 14.78 4.61 -2.74
C ARG A 78 14.94 6.08 -3.04
N TRP A 79 14.11 6.68 -3.90
CA TRP A 79 14.25 8.07 -4.34
C TRP A 79 14.46 9.07 -3.19
N GLN A 80 13.78 8.89 -2.06
CA GLN A 80 13.91 9.73 -0.86
C GLN A 80 15.31 9.70 -0.23
N SER A 81 16.02 8.58 -0.39
CA SER A 81 17.36 8.38 0.17
C SER A 81 18.49 8.71 -0.81
N VAL A 82 18.20 8.70 -2.11
CA VAL A 82 19.21 8.83 -3.18
C VAL A 82 19.14 10.14 -3.94
N ILE A 83 18.00 10.86 -3.97
CA ILE A 83 17.93 12.21 -4.53
C ILE A 83 18.17 13.22 -3.40
N CYS A 84 19.30 13.91 -3.45
CA CYS A 84 19.85 14.66 -2.33
C CYS A 84 19.11 15.98 -2.10
N GLY A 85 18.73 16.23 -0.84
CA GLY A 85 18.13 17.48 -0.40
C GLY A 85 16.70 17.72 -0.91
N GLN A 86 15.99 16.67 -1.32
CA GLN A 86 14.64 16.79 -1.89
C GLN A 86 13.56 16.30 -0.94
N SER A 87 12.50 17.10 -0.81
CA SER A 87 11.26 16.75 -0.11
C SER A 87 10.20 16.23 -1.10
N GLU A 88 9.12 15.63 -0.58
CA GLU A 88 7.96 15.27 -1.40
C GLU A 88 7.44 16.45 -2.24
N SER A 89 7.50 17.68 -1.69
CA SER A 89 7.13 18.89 -2.41
C SER A 89 8.03 19.23 -3.59
N THR A 90 9.32 18.92 -3.55
CA THR A 90 10.18 19.09 -4.73
C THR A 90 9.79 18.08 -5.80
N CYS A 91 9.56 16.82 -5.39
CA CYS A 91 9.22 15.75 -6.31
C CYS A 91 7.86 15.93 -7.00
N THR A 92 6.95 16.70 -6.41
CA THR A 92 5.68 17.11 -7.03
C THR A 92 5.78 18.36 -7.89
N ASN A 93 6.88 19.11 -7.84
CA ASN A 93 7.04 20.41 -8.53
C ASN A 93 8.28 20.51 -9.43
N LEU A 94 8.92 19.37 -9.78
CA LEU A 94 10.12 19.33 -10.61
C LEU A 94 9.94 20.14 -11.90
N GLN A 95 10.85 21.08 -12.15
CA GLN A 95 10.82 21.93 -13.34
C GLN A 95 11.72 21.33 -14.42
N VAL A 96 11.26 21.29 -15.67
CA VAL A 96 12.10 20.84 -16.79
C VAL A 96 13.32 21.76 -16.91
N GLY A 97 14.51 21.17 -16.96
CA GLY A 97 15.80 21.87 -16.97
C GLY A 97 16.39 22.14 -15.58
N GLU A 98 15.66 21.85 -14.49
CA GLU A 98 16.18 21.92 -13.12
C GLU A 98 17.30 20.90 -12.91
N GLN A 99 18.36 21.28 -12.19
CA GLN A 99 19.42 20.37 -11.80
C GLN A 99 19.20 19.87 -10.38
N ILE A 100 19.08 18.55 -10.23
CA ILE A 100 18.95 17.89 -8.94
C ILE A 100 20.19 17.05 -8.65
N SER A 101 20.64 17.04 -7.40
CA SER A 101 21.77 16.21 -6.97
C SER A 101 21.27 14.83 -6.52
N TYR A 102 22.05 13.79 -6.78
CA TYR A 102 21.75 12.43 -6.32
C TYR A 102 23.02 11.65 -5.95
N SER A 103 22.86 10.64 -5.08
CA SER A 103 23.88 9.63 -4.80
C SER A 103 23.21 8.28 -4.53
N CYS A 104 23.51 7.28 -5.34
CA CYS A 104 22.92 5.94 -5.19
C CYS A 104 23.40 5.20 -3.92
N ALA A 105 24.54 5.62 -3.38
CA ALA A 105 25.03 5.18 -2.07
C ALA A 105 24.29 5.85 -0.89
N GLY A 106 23.48 6.87 -1.16
CA GLY A 106 22.76 7.67 -0.19
C GLY A 106 23.43 9.02 0.08
N CYS A 107 22.62 10.06 0.26
CA CYS A 107 23.07 11.46 0.26
C CYS A 107 23.64 12.00 1.58
N GLY A 108 23.92 11.14 2.57
CA GLY A 108 24.79 11.46 3.71
C GLY A 108 24.64 12.85 4.37
N GLY A 109 23.42 13.35 4.59
CA GLY A 109 23.18 14.58 5.37
C GLY A 109 22.21 15.57 4.72
N GLY A 110 21.04 15.74 5.36
CA GLY A 110 20.07 16.79 5.02
C GLY A 110 18.67 16.28 4.73
N GLY A 111 17.98 15.80 5.77
CA GLY A 111 16.54 15.52 5.73
C GLY A 111 16.15 14.17 5.13
N VAL A 112 16.65 13.08 5.72
CA VAL A 112 15.76 11.92 5.88
C VAL A 112 14.59 12.51 6.69
N SER A 113 13.43 12.77 6.07
CA SER A 113 12.22 12.60 6.87
C SER A 113 12.35 11.16 7.31
N PRO A 114 12.59 10.87 8.61
CA PRO A 114 12.66 9.48 9.04
C PRO A 114 11.47 8.81 8.39
N SER A 115 11.63 7.57 7.88
CA SER A 115 10.45 6.71 7.77
C SER A 115 9.75 6.89 9.09
N ALA A 116 8.64 7.63 9.10
CA ALA A 116 8.22 8.30 10.33
C ALA A 116 8.02 7.17 11.33
N THR A 117 8.68 7.25 12.49
CA THR A 117 8.80 6.08 13.35
C THR A 117 7.41 5.49 13.60
N PRO A 118 7.23 4.17 13.49
CA PRO A 118 5.94 3.54 13.74
C PRO A 118 5.33 4.09 15.02
N ARG A 119 4.14 4.69 14.91
CA ARG A 119 3.43 5.32 16.04
C ARG A 119 2.08 4.65 16.22
N SER A 120 1.83 4.10 17.40
CA SER A 120 0.50 3.61 17.75
C SER A 120 -0.41 4.75 18.20
N VAL A 121 -1.64 4.76 17.71
CA VAL A 121 -2.75 5.60 18.17
C VAL A 121 -3.88 4.67 18.59
N SER A 122 -4.44 4.87 19.77
CA SER A 122 -5.53 4.04 20.32
C SER A 122 -6.82 4.84 20.37
N ASP A 123 -7.94 4.15 20.59
CA ASP A 123 -9.27 4.77 20.68
C ASP A 123 -9.70 5.50 19.39
N VAL A 124 -9.27 4.97 18.24
CA VAL A 124 -9.62 5.53 16.93
C VAL A 124 -10.96 4.95 16.48
N LYS A 125 -11.92 5.82 16.20
CA LYS A 125 -13.19 5.44 15.59
C LYS A 125 -12.94 4.93 14.18
N ILE A 126 -13.53 3.79 13.86
CA ILE A 126 -13.42 3.16 12.54
C ILE A 126 -14.81 3.09 11.93
N THR A 127 -14.97 3.58 10.71
CA THR A 127 -16.14 3.30 9.86
C THR A 127 -15.68 2.81 8.49
N PHE A 128 -16.64 2.53 7.61
CA PHE A 128 -16.39 2.14 6.24
C PHE A 128 -17.22 2.99 5.29
N TYR A 129 -16.70 3.13 4.07
CA TYR A 129 -17.38 3.75 2.93
C TYR A 129 -17.11 2.94 1.66
N ALA A 130 -17.94 3.14 0.65
CA ALA A 130 -17.91 2.42 -0.61
C ALA A 130 -18.05 3.33 -1.82
N TRP A 131 -18.17 2.71 -2.99
CA TRP A 131 -18.31 3.42 -4.24
C TRP A 131 -19.58 4.29 -4.29
N ASP A 132 -20.70 3.82 -3.77
CA ASP A 132 -22.02 4.46 -3.95
C ASP A 132 -22.21 5.74 -3.13
N ASP A 133 -21.39 5.92 -2.11
CA ASP A 133 -21.41 7.04 -1.17
C ASP A 133 -20.13 7.88 -1.17
N ASN A 134 -19.11 7.49 -1.95
CA ASN A 134 -17.93 8.32 -2.24
C ASN A 134 -18.21 9.37 -3.33
N CYS A 135 -18.13 10.67 -3.00
CA CYS A 135 -18.38 11.78 -3.94
C CYS A 135 -17.30 12.86 -3.97
N ASP A 136 -17.05 13.41 -5.18
CA ASP A 136 -16.12 14.54 -5.39
C ASP A 136 -16.45 15.80 -4.56
N SER A 137 -17.73 16.05 -4.26
CA SER A 137 -18.21 17.22 -3.52
C SER A 137 -18.54 16.94 -2.03
N GLY A 138 -18.12 15.80 -1.47
CA GLY A 138 -18.40 15.41 -0.08
C GLY A 138 -19.49 14.34 0.04
N TRP A 139 -20.37 14.43 1.04
CA TRP A 139 -21.42 13.43 1.26
C TRP A 139 -22.67 13.71 0.40
N SER A 140 -22.95 12.86 -0.59
CA SER A 140 -24.23 12.83 -1.31
C SER A 140 -24.57 11.43 -1.77
N ARG A 141 -25.77 10.92 -1.45
CA ARG A 141 -26.16 9.58 -1.89
C ARG A 141 -26.19 9.45 -3.42
N GLY A 142 -25.65 8.35 -3.95
CA GLY A 142 -25.79 7.98 -5.36
C GLY A 142 -24.92 8.77 -6.34
N CYS A 143 -23.91 9.49 -5.83
CA CYS A 143 -22.91 10.17 -6.65
C CYS A 143 -21.92 9.20 -7.31
N GLY A 144 -21.63 8.07 -6.66
CA GLY A 144 -21.04 6.87 -7.26
C GLY A 144 -19.70 7.07 -7.95
N ASN A 145 -18.59 7.11 -7.21
CA ASN A 145 -17.26 7.06 -7.85
C ASN A 145 -16.19 6.41 -6.97
N ALA A 146 -15.01 6.19 -7.55
CA ALA A 146 -13.85 5.71 -6.83
C ALA A 146 -12.72 6.73 -6.84
N ASN A 147 -12.97 8.00 -7.14
CA ASN A 147 -11.94 9.03 -7.10
C ASN A 147 -11.51 9.26 -5.65
N THR A 148 -10.22 9.51 -5.45
CA THR A 148 -9.66 9.90 -4.16
C THR A 148 -9.30 11.38 -4.19
N LYS A 149 -9.42 12.07 -3.04
CA LYS A 149 -9.06 13.49 -2.97
C LYS A 149 -7.60 13.78 -3.32
N TYR A 150 -6.71 12.84 -2.99
CA TYR A 150 -5.28 12.93 -3.25
C TYR A 150 -4.85 11.86 -4.26
N SER A 151 -3.78 12.11 -5.02
CA SER A 151 -3.25 11.17 -6.02
C SER A 151 -1.83 10.71 -5.68
N ARG A 152 -1.48 9.48 -6.06
CA ARG A 152 -0.13 8.87 -5.96
C ARG A 152 0.18 8.11 -7.25
N THR A 153 1.42 7.64 -7.39
CA THR A 153 1.78 6.55 -8.33
C THR A 153 1.72 5.19 -7.60
N GLY A 154 1.49 4.07 -8.30
CA GLY A 154 1.33 2.73 -7.71
C GLY A 154 -0.07 2.11 -7.89
N SER A 155 -0.53 1.25 -6.99
CA SER A 155 -1.85 0.60 -7.10
C SER A 155 -3.05 1.56 -6.98
N LEU A 156 -2.81 2.76 -6.45
CA LEU A 156 -3.76 3.88 -6.43
C LEU A 156 -3.41 4.96 -7.49
N ALA A 157 -2.66 4.58 -8.53
CA ALA A 157 -2.29 5.48 -9.61
C ALA A 157 -3.51 6.07 -10.31
N GLY A 158 -3.56 7.40 -10.41
CA GLY A 158 -4.69 8.12 -11.01
C GLY A 158 -5.71 8.64 -10.00
N GLY A 159 -5.50 8.38 -8.69
CA GLY A 159 -6.40 8.84 -7.65
C GLY A 159 -7.68 8.01 -7.60
N THR A 160 -7.54 6.68 -7.60
CA THR A 160 -8.66 5.75 -7.50
C THR A 160 -8.58 4.95 -6.21
N ALA A 161 -9.69 4.82 -5.48
CA ALA A 161 -9.81 4.10 -4.24
C ALA A 161 -9.78 2.59 -4.50
N GLY A 162 -9.05 1.86 -3.66
CA GLY A 162 -8.83 0.44 -3.87
C GLY A 162 -7.75 -0.12 -2.97
N GLY A 163 -7.15 -1.22 -3.42
CA GLY A 163 -6.05 -1.94 -2.76
C GLY A 163 -6.48 -3.23 -2.08
N ASN A 164 -5.52 -4.13 -1.87
CA ASN A 164 -5.75 -5.46 -1.26
C ASN A 164 -5.37 -5.54 0.24
N GLY A 165 -4.73 -4.50 0.77
CA GLY A 165 -4.37 -4.39 2.18
C GLY A 165 -2.97 -4.88 2.52
N THR A 166 -2.12 -5.14 1.52
CA THR A 166 -0.69 -5.41 1.71
C THR A 166 0.11 -4.11 1.85
N TYR A 167 1.37 -4.20 2.30
CA TYR A 167 2.24 -3.03 2.35
C TYR A 167 2.50 -2.45 0.94
N SER A 168 2.67 -3.27 -0.09
CA SER A 168 2.86 -2.76 -1.45
C SER A 168 1.57 -2.23 -2.07
N ASP A 169 0.41 -2.72 -1.63
CA ASP A 169 -0.92 -2.38 -2.16
C ASP A 169 -1.92 -2.12 -1.01
N PRO A 170 -1.78 -0.97 -0.31
CA PRO A 170 -2.62 -0.62 0.83
C PRO A 170 -4.03 -0.23 0.41
N ILE A 171 -5.00 -0.42 1.30
CA ILE A 171 -6.37 0.03 1.08
C ILE A 171 -6.50 1.55 1.28
N THR A 172 -7.29 2.22 0.44
CA THR A 172 -7.60 3.64 0.62
C THR A 172 -8.31 3.92 1.95
N LEU A 173 -7.85 4.97 2.64
CA LEU A 173 -8.44 5.48 3.86
C LEU A 173 -8.78 6.97 3.70
N ALA A 174 -9.96 7.34 4.18
CA ALA A 174 -10.42 8.72 4.32
C ALA A 174 -10.35 9.15 5.79
N THR A 175 -9.92 10.38 6.04
CA THR A 175 -9.92 10.97 7.39
C THR A 175 -9.76 12.50 7.33
N ASN A 176 -9.74 13.14 8.49
CA ASN A 176 -9.32 14.52 8.63
C ASN A 176 -7.81 14.64 8.34
N PRO A 177 -7.38 15.46 7.36
CA PRO A 177 -5.95 15.62 7.04
C PRO A 177 -5.12 16.24 8.18
N ASN A 178 -5.76 16.85 9.18
CA ASN A 178 -5.09 17.32 10.39
C ASN A 178 -4.84 16.19 11.40
N PHE A 179 -5.58 15.08 11.33
CA PHE A 179 -5.36 13.89 12.15
C PHE A 179 -4.28 13.00 11.53
N ILE A 180 -4.45 12.61 10.25
CA ILE A 180 -3.47 11.82 9.50
C ILE A 180 -3.12 12.55 8.22
N THR A 181 -1.83 12.86 8.03
CA THR A 181 -1.34 13.54 6.84
C THR A 181 -1.55 12.68 5.58
N PRO A 182 -1.98 13.28 4.45
CA PRO A 182 -2.09 12.56 3.18
C PRO A 182 -0.82 11.81 2.79
N GLY A 183 -1.00 10.62 2.23
CA GLY A 183 0.08 9.70 1.89
C GLY A 183 0.62 8.88 3.06
N THR A 184 0.19 9.12 4.30
CA THR A 184 0.60 8.31 5.46
C THR A 184 0.07 6.89 5.31
N ARG A 185 0.96 5.92 5.50
CA ARG A 185 0.59 4.51 5.57
C ARG A 185 0.12 4.17 6.98
N VAL A 186 -0.93 3.37 7.09
CA VAL A 186 -1.55 2.99 8.36
C VAL A 186 -1.68 1.47 8.38
N TYR A 187 -1.42 0.82 9.50
CA TYR A 187 -1.75 -0.59 9.69
C TYR A 187 -2.78 -0.70 10.81
N ILE A 188 -3.85 -1.47 10.56
CA ILE A 188 -4.91 -1.72 11.55
C ILE A 188 -4.83 -3.18 11.97
N PRO A 189 -4.27 -3.49 13.17
CA PRO A 189 -4.07 -4.86 13.63
C PRO A 189 -5.34 -5.69 13.69
N PHE A 190 -6.49 -5.08 13.98
CA PHE A 190 -7.80 -5.75 14.04
C PHE A 190 -8.13 -6.45 12.71
N PHE A 191 -7.88 -5.78 11.58
CA PHE A 191 -8.11 -6.34 10.24
C PHE A 191 -6.88 -7.02 9.63
N ARG A 192 -5.69 -6.85 10.22
CA ARG A 192 -4.40 -7.27 9.67
C ARG A 192 -4.19 -6.74 8.25
N LYS A 193 -4.41 -5.44 8.07
CA LYS A 193 -4.36 -4.78 6.76
C LYS A 193 -3.64 -3.44 6.83
N TYR A 194 -2.94 -3.12 5.76
CA TYR A 194 -2.37 -1.82 5.49
C TYR A 194 -3.35 -0.94 4.73
N PHE A 195 -3.32 0.33 5.07
CA PHE A 195 -4.10 1.40 4.50
C PHE A 195 -3.21 2.59 4.17
N VAL A 196 -3.73 3.52 3.39
CA VAL A 196 -3.04 4.78 3.07
C VAL A 196 -4.04 5.92 3.03
N MET A 197 -3.72 7.03 3.70
CA MET A 197 -4.56 8.22 3.70
C MET A 197 -4.52 8.88 2.33
N MET A 198 -5.57 8.73 1.53
CA MET A 198 -5.66 9.30 0.19
C MET A 198 -6.97 10.03 -0.05
N ASP A 199 -7.86 10.08 0.94
CA ASP A 199 -9.17 10.69 0.78
C ASP A 199 -9.64 11.48 2.02
N ARG A 200 -10.77 12.17 1.91
CA ARG A 200 -11.35 12.98 2.99
C ARG A 200 -12.79 12.56 3.27
N CYS A 201 -13.14 12.48 4.55
CA CYS A 201 -14.51 12.29 5.01
C CYS A 201 -15.00 13.53 5.76
N SER A 202 -16.18 14.04 5.40
CA SER A 202 -16.77 15.22 6.05
C SER A 202 -17.05 14.99 7.53
N GLY A 203 -17.64 13.84 7.88
CA GLY A 203 -17.92 13.47 9.27
C GLY A 203 -16.66 13.45 10.16
N CYS A 204 -15.54 12.95 9.63
CA CYS A 204 -14.26 12.94 10.33
C CYS A 204 -13.68 14.36 10.53
N ILE A 205 -13.91 15.25 9.56
CA ILE A 205 -13.44 16.64 9.62
C ILE A 205 -14.28 17.44 10.62
N GLU A 206 -15.61 17.28 10.59
CA GLU A 206 -16.56 18.05 11.40
C GLU A 206 -16.60 17.61 12.86
N SER A 207 -16.44 16.31 13.14
CA SER A 207 -16.45 15.78 14.51
C SER A 207 -15.20 16.16 15.32
N HIS A 208 -14.07 16.44 14.66
CA HIS A 208 -12.76 16.61 15.30
C HIS A 208 -12.30 15.41 16.16
N GLU A 209 -12.91 14.24 15.97
CA GLU A 209 -12.49 12.98 16.61
C GLU A 209 -11.35 12.32 15.82
N ASP A 210 -10.58 11.47 16.50
CA ASP A 210 -9.66 10.54 15.85
C ASP A 210 -10.49 9.46 15.13
N TRP A 211 -10.88 9.73 13.89
CA TRP A 211 -11.78 8.90 13.09
C TRP A 211 -11.19 8.63 11.71
N VAL A 212 -11.10 7.34 11.34
CA VAL A 212 -10.80 6.90 9.98
C VAL A 212 -11.98 6.16 9.36
N ASP A 213 -12.14 6.38 8.06
CA ASP A 213 -13.18 5.77 7.25
C ASP A 213 -12.53 4.95 6.14
N LEU A 214 -12.86 3.66 6.06
CA LEU A 214 -12.08 2.67 5.31
C LEU A 214 -12.80 2.25 4.03
N TRP A 215 -12.11 2.30 2.89
CA TRP A 215 -12.69 1.86 1.62
C TRP A 215 -12.93 0.35 1.64
N MET A 216 -14.19 -0.07 1.45
CA MET A 216 -14.53 -1.50 1.37
C MET A 216 -14.74 -2.02 -0.06
N GLY A 217 -14.84 -1.14 -1.06
CA GLY A 217 -15.09 -1.50 -2.46
C GLY A 217 -16.47 -1.07 -2.94
N GLY A 218 -17.22 -2.00 -3.57
CA GLY A 218 -18.54 -1.71 -4.13
C GLY A 218 -18.52 -1.14 -5.55
N LEU A 219 -17.41 -1.29 -6.28
CA LEU A 219 -17.32 -0.89 -7.69
C LEU A 219 -18.40 -1.58 -8.54
N PRO A 220 -18.97 -0.90 -9.56
CA PRO A 220 -19.94 -1.50 -10.46
C PRO A 220 -19.37 -2.74 -11.16
N LEU A 221 -20.15 -3.83 -11.19
CA LEU A 221 -19.80 -5.06 -11.91
C LEU A 221 -20.59 -5.15 -13.20
N ASN A 222 -19.90 -5.28 -14.33
CA ASN A 222 -20.52 -5.35 -15.67
C ASN A 222 -21.51 -4.19 -15.95
N GLY A 223 -21.19 -2.99 -15.45
CA GLY A 223 -22.06 -1.81 -15.58
C GLY A 223 -23.28 -1.80 -14.66
N VAL A 224 -23.40 -2.76 -13.73
CA VAL A 224 -24.44 -2.81 -12.72
C VAL A 224 -23.88 -2.26 -11.42
N ASN A 225 -24.46 -1.16 -10.94
CA ASN A 225 -24.12 -0.59 -9.64
C ASN A 225 -24.51 -1.55 -8.52
N VAL A 226 -23.73 -1.52 -7.44
CA VAL A 226 -24.07 -2.25 -6.23
C VAL A 226 -25.37 -1.70 -5.62
N ASN A 227 -26.16 -2.59 -5.02
CA ASN A 227 -27.34 -2.19 -4.27
C ASN A 227 -26.89 -1.39 -3.04
N GLN A 228 -27.30 -0.13 -2.96
CA GLN A 228 -26.97 0.76 -1.84
C GLN A 228 -27.35 0.18 -0.47
N ALA A 229 -28.47 -0.54 -0.35
CA ALA A 229 -28.83 -1.17 0.91
C ALA A 229 -27.85 -2.27 1.33
N ALA A 230 -27.15 -2.89 0.36
CA ALA A 230 -26.11 -3.89 0.64
C ALA A 230 -24.80 -3.24 1.08
N SER A 231 -24.37 -2.13 0.46
CA SER A 231 -23.22 -1.36 0.94
C SER A 231 -23.49 -0.76 2.32
N ASP A 232 -24.62 -0.07 2.51
CA ASP A 232 -25.05 0.47 3.82
C ASP A 232 -25.04 -0.63 4.90
N HIS A 233 -25.60 -1.80 4.61
CA HIS A 233 -25.60 -2.93 5.54
C HIS A 233 -24.18 -3.38 5.88
N CYS A 234 -23.28 -3.36 4.90
CA CYS A 234 -21.92 -3.82 5.07
C CYS A 234 -21.05 -2.87 5.87
N GLU A 235 -21.15 -1.58 5.62
CA GLU A 235 -20.43 -0.56 6.37
C GLU A 235 -20.79 -0.63 7.85
N ASN A 236 -22.09 -0.70 8.14
CA ASN A 236 -22.59 -0.85 9.51
C ASN A 236 -22.13 -2.17 10.14
N SER A 237 -22.15 -3.26 9.37
CA SER A 237 -21.79 -4.58 9.89
C SER A 237 -20.29 -4.72 10.14
N LEU A 238 -19.44 -4.10 9.33
CA LEU A 238 -17.97 -4.16 9.43
C LEU A 238 -17.42 -3.23 10.52
N THR A 239 -18.11 -2.11 10.79
CA THR A 239 -17.75 -1.10 11.80
C THR A 239 -17.59 -1.74 13.19
N PRO A 240 -16.36 -1.80 13.73
CA PRO A 240 -16.10 -2.30 15.08
C PRO A 240 -16.24 -1.18 16.13
N GLU A 241 -16.06 -1.53 17.40
CA GLU A 241 -15.70 -0.53 18.43
C GLU A 241 -14.37 0.14 18.11
N ASN A 242 -14.04 1.23 18.80
CA ASN A 242 -12.80 1.97 18.59
C ASN A 242 -11.56 1.05 18.67
N GLN A 243 -10.63 1.24 17.73
CA GLN A 243 -9.47 0.36 17.55
C GLN A 243 -8.15 1.10 17.75
N ARG A 244 -7.08 0.31 17.89
CA ARG A 244 -5.70 0.80 17.73
C ARG A 244 -5.31 0.78 16.25
N ILE A 245 -4.63 1.82 15.81
CA ILE A 245 -3.94 1.89 14.52
C ILE A 245 -2.44 2.13 14.71
N VAL A 246 -1.64 1.79 13.71
CA VAL A 246 -0.21 2.09 13.65
C VAL A 246 0.06 2.97 12.44
N LEU A 247 0.45 4.22 12.68
CA LEU A 247 0.89 5.15 11.64
C LEU A 247 2.34 4.84 11.27
N ASN A 248 2.64 4.93 9.98
CA ASN A 248 3.94 4.61 9.39
C ASN A 248 4.50 3.25 9.86
N PRO A 249 3.72 2.17 9.73
CA PRO A 249 4.13 0.84 10.16
C PRO A 249 5.29 0.31 9.30
N ASP A 250 6.03 -0.66 9.84
CA ASP A 250 6.97 -1.48 9.05
C ASP A 250 6.20 -2.38 8.07
N ASP A 251 6.88 -2.95 7.07
CA ASP A 251 6.31 -3.79 6.00
C ASP A 251 6.12 -5.28 6.36
N GLY A 252 6.64 -5.71 7.51
CA GLY A 252 6.60 -7.10 7.97
C GLY A 252 5.43 -7.47 8.88
N MET A 253 4.35 -6.68 8.95
CA MET A 253 3.18 -7.03 9.77
C MET A 253 2.40 -8.20 9.15
N ALA A 254 1.63 -8.92 9.96
CA ALA A 254 0.74 -9.96 9.44
C ALA A 254 -0.30 -9.36 8.49
N VAL A 255 -0.56 -10.00 7.34
CA VAL A 255 -1.50 -9.49 6.33
C VAL A 255 -2.63 -10.48 6.07
N SER A 256 -3.87 -9.97 6.03
CA SER A 256 -5.01 -10.61 5.38
C SER A 256 -5.33 -9.86 4.09
N THR A 257 -5.47 -10.57 2.97
CA THR A 257 -5.89 -10.00 1.68
C THR A 257 -7.35 -10.27 1.34
N SER A 258 -8.12 -10.88 2.25
CA SER A 258 -9.55 -11.11 2.05
C SER A 258 -10.26 -9.77 1.81
N PRO A 259 -11.11 -9.64 0.77
CA PRO A 259 -11.85 -8.39 0.55
C PRO A 259 -12.78 -8.12 1.74
N PHE A 260 -13.14 -6.85 1.97
CA PHE A 260 -14.17 -6.51 2.96
C PHE A 260 -15.58 -6.76 2.43
N PHE A 261 -15.77 -6.51 1.15
CA PHE A 261 -17.04 -6.62 0.48
C PHE A 261 -16.85 -7.37 -0.84
N ASP A 262 -17.58 -8.47 -1.01
CA ASP A 262 -17.54 -9.29 -2.21
C ASP A 262 -18.87 -9.24 -2.96
N CYS A 263 -18.76 -9.10 -4.27
CA CYS A 263 -19.86 -9.03 -5.22
C CYS A 263 -19.83 -10.19 -6.23
N ALA A 264 -19.00 -11.22 -6.00
CA ALA A 264 -18.89 -12.40 -6.84
C ALA A 264 -19.93 -13.48 -6.48
N GLY A 265 -21.20 -13.26 -6.85
CA GLY A 265 -22.25 -14.28 -6.82
C GLY A 265 -22.61 -14.81 -8.22
N PRO A 266 -22.88 -16.12 -8.42
CA PRO A 266 -23.24 -16.69 -9.73
C PRO A 266 -24.61 -16.22 -10.28
N ALA A 267 -25.34 -15.39 -9.54
CA ALA A 267 -26.66 -14.84 -9.89
C ALA A 267 -26.62 -13.31 -10.09
N CYS A 268 -25.56 -12.78 -10.68
CA CYS A 268 -25.46 -11.35 -11.02
C CYS A 268 -26.39 -10.98 -12.19
N THR A 269 -27.70 -10.92 -11.93
CA THR A 269 -28.72 -10.34 -12.82
C THR A 269 -29.34 -9.13 -12.11
N ALA A 270 -28.94 -7.93 -12.52
CA ALA A 270 -29.55 -6.60 -12.30
C ALA A 270 -30.09 -6.18 -10.91
N SER A 271 -30.11 -7.02 -9.85
CA SER A 271 -30.75 -6.68 -8.57
C SER A 271 -30.17 -7.34 -7.31
N ALA A 272 -29.16 -8.23 -7.43
CA ALA A 272 -28.64 -8.97 -6.26
C ALA A 272 -27.13 -9.27 -6.30
N CYS A 273 -26.31 -8.38 -6.88
CA CYS A 273 -24.88 -8.66 -7.07
C CYS A 273 -24.03 -8.64 -5.80
N CYS A 274 -24.49 -8.11 -4.66
CA CYS A 274 -23.66 -8.00 -3.46
C CYS A 274 -24.51 -8.25 -2.22
N THR A 275 -24.21 -9.32 -1.48
CA THR A 275 -24.97 -9.66 -0.26
C THR A 275 -24.07 -10.09 0.89
N THR A 276 -22.74 -10.16 0.70
CA THR A 276 -21.85 -10.76 1.69
C THR A 276 -20.71 -9.83 2.06
N CYS A 277 -20.77 -9.35 3.30
CA CYS A 277 -19.62 -8.81 3.99
C CYS A 277 -18.72 -9.96 4.39
N LEU A 278 -17.46 -9.87 4.02
CA LEU A 278 -16.46 -10.84 4.44
C LEU A 278 -15.80 -10.29 5.69
N PHE A 279 -16.10 -10.92 6.82
CA PHE A 279 -15.40 -10.65 8.05
C PHE A 279 -13.99 -11.23 7.93
N ALA A 280 -12.96 -10.42 8.21
CA ALA A 280 -11.63 -10.97 8.43
C ALA A 280 -11.74 -12.01 9.56
N ASP A 281 -11.14 -13.20 9.37
CA ASP A 281 -11.26 -14.50 10.09
C ASP A 281 -11.26 -14.53 11.66
N ASN A 282 -11.82 -13.54 12.34
CA ASN A 282 -11.75 -13.33 13.80
C ASN A 282 -13.07 -12.79 14.39
N ARG A 283 -14.23 -13.06 13.79
CA ARG A 283 -15.52 -12.97 14.49
C ARG A 283 -15.98 -14.34 14.95
#